data_AF-A0A914QFR1-F1
#
_entry.id   AF-A0A914QFR1-F1
#
_cell.length_a   1.000
_cell.length_b   1.000
_cell.length_c   1.000
_cell.angle_alpha   90.00
_cell.angle_beta   90.00
_cell.angle_gamma   90.00
#
_symmetry.space_group_name_H-M   'P 1'
#
loop_
_entity.id
_entity.type
_entity.pdbx_description
1 polymer ?
#
loop_
_entity_poly.entity_id
_entity_poly.type
_entity_poly.pdbx_seq_one_letter_code
_entity_poly.pdbx_strand_id
1 'polypeptide(L)'
;MEYEDMFPFSGELEIFRAPNAYSPKTLSEILKLAADNNLEVIPLIQTFGHLQFALKHEKFAHLREVSKNDDTICPSEPSSIQLIQEMLRQIQSTHPKSKTIHIGFDEAWSIGKDDRCQNRLKTDFGYSLERLKLSHLSTVARFAKDVLGYKTVMAYDDLLRKIPTNLLTEYQIGQYITPVIWNYDLDVSNSNKFPNGMFERYTKVFPNLIFGSVFKGAENGNETFVNIDRYFTNFKSFFNLYEIKNDKLEGRISGIVLTGWQRFWHGTDLCEILPEGIPSLVTEAIYMNNPGLRTDRNGVAEKVFEILKCKTKILKPTEFYNSLYIPRTEGIYAYCNFPGVDVYALVKF
;
A
#
# COMPACT_ATOMS: atom_id res chain seq x y z
N MET A 1 7.17 3.91 2.65
CA MET A 1 6.90 3.84 4.10
C MET A 1 5.59 4.54 4.34
N GLU A 2 4.59 3.81 4.82
CA GLU A 2 3.32 4.39 5.21
C GLU A 2 3.39 5.01 6.59
N TYR A 3 2.77 6.17 6.69
CA TYR A 3 2.65 6.95 7.90
C TYR A 3 1.19 7.13 8.28
N GLU A 4 0.98 7.03 9.59
CA GLU A 4 -0.21 7.47 10.29
C GLU A 4 0.26 8.25 11.53
N ASP A 5 -0.11 7.81 12.72
CA ASP A 5 0.31 8.32 14.03
C ASP A 5 1.80 8.09 14.35
N MET A 6 2.50 7.26 13.58
CA MET A 6 3.94 7.03 13.75
C MET A 6 4.82 8.16 13.19
N PHE A 7 4.26 9.07 12.38
CA PHE A 7 5.01 10.21 11.86
C PHE A 7 5.21 11.30 12.93
N PRO A 8 6.39 11.93 13.03
CA PRO A 8 6.67 12.99 14.00
C PRO A 8 5.98 14.32 13.64
N PHE A 9 4.65 14.35 13.62
CA PHE A 9 3.90 15.58 13.42
C PHE A 9 4.25 16.64 14.46
N SER A 10 4.23 17.90 14.05
CA SER A 10 4.57 19.05 14.89
C SER A 10 3.49 20.14 14.85
N GLY A 11 3.60 21.09 15.78
CA GLY A 11 2.65 22.19 15.90
C GLY A 11 1.24 21.69 16.24
N GLU A 12 0.24 22.18 15.51
CA GLU A 12 -1.15 21.79 15.75
C GLU A 12 -1.45 20.31 15.50
N LEU A 13 -0.61 19.64 14.71
CA LEU A 13 -0.74 18.23 14.35
C LEU A 13 -0.02 17.29 15.33
N GLU A 14 0.71 17.82 16.32
CA GLU A 14 1.43 17.01 17.31
C GLU A 14 0.52 16.01 18.04
N ILE A 15 -0.76 16.37 18.21
CA ILE A 15 -1.78 15.52 18.84
C ILE A 15 -1.99 14.18 18.11
N PHE A 16 -1.64 14.08 16.84
CA PHE A 16 -1.76 12.83 16.05
C PHE A 16 -0.73 11.77 16.44
N ARG A 17 0.35 12.17 17.10
CA ARG A 17 1.47 11.26 17.38
C ARG A 17 1.07 10.17 18.36
N ALA A 18 1.38 8.94 17.99
CA ALA A 18 1.43 7.85 18.95
C ALA A 18 2.52 8.14 20.00
N PRO A 19 2.37 7.66 21.24
CA PRO A 19 3.42 7.80 22.26
C PRO A 19 4.78 7.25 21.83
N ASN A 20 4.78 6.25 20.95
CA ASN A 20 5.96 5.60 20.36
C ASN A 20 6.24 6.03 18.91
N ALA A 21 5.68 7.16 18.45
CA ALA A 21 5.98 7.71 17.13
C ALA A 21 7.49 7.90 16.92
N TYR A 22 7.94 7.84 15.66
CA TYR A 22 9.35 8.03 15.35
C TYR A 22 9.83 9.37 15.87
N SER A 23 11.04 9.40 16.46
CA SER A 23 11.71 10.68 16.69
C SER A 23 12.26 11.23 15.36
N PRO A 24 12.43 12.55 15.22
CA PRO A 24 13.11 13.12 14.05
C PRO A 24 14.51 12.52 13.82
N LYS A 25 15.23 12.18 14.90
CA LYS A 25 16.54 11.52 14.84
C LYS A 25 16.43 10.11 14.25
N THR A 26 15.50 9.29 14.75
CA THR A 26 15.25 7.93 14.26
C THR A 26 14.90 7.95 12.77
N LEU A 27 14.02 8.87 12.37
CA LEU A 27 13.62 8.97 10.98
C LEU A 27 14.79 9.43 10.08
N SER A 28 15.59 10.42 10.53
CA SER A 28 16.80 10.81 9.82
C SER A 28 17.79 9.65 9.65
N GLU A 29 17.90 8.77 10.63
CA GLU A 29 18.75 7.57 10.55
C GLU A 29 18.23 6.57 9.53
N ILE A 30 16.90 6.31 9.49
CA ILE A 30 16.27 5.48 8.46
C ILE A 30 16.56 6.03 7.05
N LEU A 31 16.37 7.34 6.85
CA LEU A 31 16.63 7.99 5.57
C LEU A 31 18.11 7.92 5.16
N LYS A 32 19.01 8.06 6.13
CA LYS A 32 20.46 7.92 5.90
C LYS A 32 20.82 6.49 5.50
N LEU A 33 20.35 5.49 6.24
CA LEU A 33 20.62 4.08 5.94
C LEU A 33 20.09 3.68 4.57
N ALA A 34 18.89 4.14 4.19
CA ALA A 34 18.35 3.91 2.86
C ALA A 34 19.27 4.53 1.78
N ALA A 35 19.66 5.79 1.95
CA ALA A 35 20.54 6.49 1.01
C ALA A 35 21.93 5.82 0.89
N ASP A 36 22.52 5.39 2.01
CA ASP A 36 23.80 4.68 2.04
C ASP A 36 23.73 3.31 1.30
N ASN A 37 22.51 2.78 1.10
CA ASN A 37 22.23 1.56 0.32
C ASN A 37 21.61 1.84 -1.06
N ASN A 38 21.67 3.08 -1.57
CA ASN A 38 21.08 3.48 -2.85
C ASN A 38 19.56 3.26 -2.96
N LEU A 39 18.84 3.34 -1.83
CA LEU A 39 17.39 3.23 -1.75
C LEU A 39 16.76 4.61 -1.50
N GLU A 40 15.60 4.86 -2.12
CA GLU A 40 14.74 6.01 -1.84
C GLU A 40 13.61 5.60 -0.89
N VAL A 41 13.40 6.38 0.18
CA VAL A 41 12.24 6.20 1.07
C VAL A 41 11.11 7.09 0.57
N ILE A 42 10.18 6.47 -0.17
CA ILE A 42 8.95 7.11 -0.64
C ILE A 42 7.95 7.17 0.53
N PRO A 43 7.52 8.36 0.99
CA PRO A 43 6.49 8.48 2.01
C PRO A 43 5.11 8.16 1.42
N LEU A 44 4.30 7.44 2.18
CA LEU A 44 2.88 7.25 1.95
C LEU A 44 2.12 7.87 3.13
N ILE A 45 1.20 8.77 2.85
CA ILE A 45 0.30 9.36 3.86
C ILE A 45 -1.13 9.33 3.34
N GLN A 46 -2.07 9.02 4.22
CA GLN A 46 -3.47 8.99 3.88
C GLN A 46 -4.05 10.40 3.76
N THR A 47 -4.84 10.64 2.72
CA THR A 47 -5.41 11.97 2.43
C THR A 47 -6.90 11.92 2.13
N PHE A 48 -7.56 10.77 2.31
CA PHE A 48 -9.00 10.64 2.04
C PHE A 48 -9.71 9.67 2.97
N GLY A 49 -9.52 8.36 2.76
CA GLY A 49 -9.86 7.32 3.73
C GLY A 49 -8.70 7.09 4.71
N HIS A 50 -8.85 6.10 5.60
CA HIS A 50 -7.84 5.70 6.58
C HIS A 50 -7.27 6.85 7.45
N LEU A 51 -8.09 7.86 7.74
CA LEU A 51 -7.70 9.04 8.50
C LEU A 51 -8.05 8.97 10.00
N GLN A 52 -8.33 7.77 10.53
CA GLN A 52 -8.71 7.59 11.94
C GLN A 52 -7.65 8.15 12.89
N PHE A 53 -6.36 8.05 12.53
CA PHE A 53 -5.27 8.61 13.35
C PHE A 53 -5.39 10.12 13.57
N ALA A 54 -5.99 10.85 12.62
CA ALA A 54 -6.20 12.29 12.69
C ALA A 54 -7.62 12.63 13.19
N LEU A 55 -8.63 11.97 12.64
CA LEU A 55 -10.03 12.31 12.84
C LEU A 55 -10.61 11.77 14.14
N LYS A 56 -9.95 10.84 14.86
CA LYS A 56 -10.37 10.41 16.21
C LYS A 56 -10.34 11.55 17.23
N HIS A 57 -9.53 12.58 17.00
CA HIS A 57 -9.37 13.71 17.91
C HIS A 57 -10.50 14.73 17.76
N GLU A 58 -11.10 15.13 18.88
CA GLU A 58 -12.25 16.06 18.91
C GLU A 58 -11.99 17.37 18.15
N LYS A 59 -10.74 17.89 18.23
CA LYS A 59 -10.29 19.08 17.48
C LYS A 59 -10.58 18.98 15.98
N PHE A 60 -10.51 17.78 15.40
CA PHE A 60 -10.68 17.53 13.96
C PHE A 60 -11.96 16.75 13.64
N ALA A 61 -12.81 16.46 14.62
CA ALA A 61 -14.05 15.69 14.42
C ALA A 61 -15.02 16.37 13.45
N HIS A 62 -15.00 17.71 13.37
CA HIS A 62 -15.80 18.48 12.43
C HIS A 62 -15.41 18.21 10.96
N LEU A 63 -14.24 17.64 10.68
CA LEU A 63 -13.78 17.31 9.32
C LEU A 63 -14.28 15.96 8.82
N ARG A 64 -14.89 15.13 9.69
CA ARG A 64 -15.39 13.80 9.32
C ARG A 64 -16.49 13.88 8.28
N GLU A 65 -16.49 12.95 7.34
CA GLU A 65 -17.58 12.76 6.38
C GLU A 65 -18.85 12.22 7.03
N VAL A 66 -18.71 11.34 8.01
CA VAL A 66 -19.83 10.86 8.82
C VAL A 66 -19.46 11.13 10.26
N SER A 67 -20.26 11.92 10.98
CA SER A 67 -19.91 12.40 12.33
C SER A 67 -19.48 11.30 13.31
N LYS A 68 -20.08 10.11 13.18
CA LYS A 68 -19.82 8.91 14.00
C LYS A 68 -18.66 8.03 13.50
N ASN A 69 -18.06 8.33 12.35
CA ASN A 69 -16.99 7.55 11.75
C ASN A 69 -15.77 8.44 11.51
N ASP A 70 -14.61 8.04 11.99
CA ASP A 70 -13.36 8.77 11.87
C ASP A 70 -12.51 8.30 10.68
N ASP A 71 -13.05 7.46 9.79
CA ASP A 71 -12.31 6.89 8.67
C ASP A 71 -12.02 7.87 7.52
N THR A 72 -13.01 8.69 7.16
CA THR A 72 -13.03 9.45 5.92
C THR A 72 -13.23 10.93 6.19
N ILE A 73 -12.39 11.76 5.58
CA ILE A 73 -12.48 13.21 5.66
C ILE A 73 -13.48 13.76 4.63
N CYS A 74 -14.26 14.77 5.01
CA CYS A 74 -15.19 15.47 4.12
C CYS A 74 -14.41 16.40 3.17
N PRO A 75 -14.37 16.15 1.86
CA PRO A 75 -13.66 17.01 0.90
C PRO A 75 -14.45 18.28 0.54
N SER A 76 -15.65 18.45 1.08
CA SER A 76 -16.49 19.66 0.91
C SER A 76 -16.36 20.64 2.06
N GLU A 77 -15.57 20.30 3.08
CA GLU A 77 -15.17 21.18 4.17
C GLU A 77 -13.82 21.84 3.82
N PRO A 78 -13.73 23.18 3.65
CA PRO A 78 -12.49 23.84 3.25
C PRO A 78 -11.30 23.58 4.19
N SER A 79 -11.57 23.46 5.49
CA SER A 79 -10.54 23.16 6.49
C SER A 79 -9.94 21.75 6.35
N SER A 80 -10.63 20.81 5.69
CA SER A 80 -10.09 19.48 5.35
C SER A 80 -8.89 19.57 4.41
N ILE A 81 -8.98 20.41 3.37
CA ILE A 81 -7.86 20.60 2.43
C ILE A 81 -6.70 21.29 3.13
N GLN A 82 -6.96 22.23 4.05
CA GLN A 82 -5.91 22.89 4.82
C GLN A 82 -5.15 21.89 5.70
N LEU A 83 -5.86 20.98 6.39
CA LEU A 83 -5.25 19.91 7.18
C LEU A 83 -4.38 19.01 6.30
N ILE A 84 -4.89 18.54 5.15
CA ILE A 84 -4.14 17.69 4.22
C ILE A 84 -2.90 18.39 3.69
N GLN A 85 -3.02 19.66 3.30
CA GLN A 85 -1.88 20.44 2.84
C GLN A 85 -0.81 20.58 3.92
N GLU A 86 -1.20 20.77 5.17
CA GLU A 86 -0.24 20.84 6.27
C GLU A 86 0.44 19.50 6.54
N MET A 87 -0.30 18.39 6.54
CA MET A 87 0.31 17.04 6.62
C MET A 87 1.32 16.81 5.50
N LEU A 88 0.97 17.16 4.27
CA LEU A 88 1.86 17.00 3.10
C LEU A 88 3.09 17.91 3.15
N ARG A 89 2.98 19.14 3.69
CA ARG A 89 4.15 20.01 3.91
C ARG A 89 5.11 19.39 4.91
N GLN A 90 4.61 18.87 6.04
CA GLN A 90 5.46 18.23 7.04
C GLN A 90 6.15 16.98 6.47
N ILE A 91 5.42 16.16 5.70
CA ILE A 91 5.98 15.00 4.99
C ILE A 91 7.10 15.43 4.02
N GLN A 92 6.86 16.45 3.19
CA GLN A 92 7.86 16.95 2.25
C GLN A 92 9.10 17.49 2.95
N SER A 93 8.93 18.25 4.03
CA SER A 93 10.05 18.80 4.80
C SER A 93 10.91 17.70 5.44
N THR A 94 10.28 16.57 5.80
CA THR A 94 10.94 15.42 6.43
C THR A 94 11.57 14.49 5.39
N HIS A 95 11.03 14.44 4.17
CA HIS A 95 11.54 13.65 3.05
C HIS A 95 12.07 14.52 1.89
N PRO A 96 13.01 15.46 2.13
CA PRO A 96 13.38 16.48 1.13
C PRO A 96 14.08 15.91 -0.11
N LYS A 97 14.60 14.68 -0.03
CA LYS A 97 15.24 13.98 -1.17
C LYS A 97 14.27 13.12 -1.99
N SER A 98 13.08 12.84 -1.45
CA SER A 98 12.09 12.00 -2.14
C SER A 98 11.50 12.78 -3.30
N LYS A 99 11.61 12.23 -4.52
CA LYS A 99 10.99 12.80 -5.72
C LYS A 99 9.57 12.29 -5.92
N THR A 100 9.20 11.30 -5.14
CA THR A 100 7.92 10.60 -5.21
C THR A 100 7.20 10.71 -3.87
N ILE A 101 5.87 10.75 -3.91
CA ILE A 101 5.00 10.60 -2.73
C ILE A 101 3.82 9.69 -3.09
N HIS A 102 3.31 8.94 -2.14
CA HIS A 102 2.03 8.25 -2.25
C HIS A 102 1.01 8.94 -1.34
N ILE A 103 -0.12 9.39 -1.90
CA ILE A 103 -1.13 10.20 -1.18
C ILE A 103 -2.34 9.37 -0.68
N GLY A 104 -2.23 8.05 -0.74
CA GLY A 104 -3.29 7.13 -0.30
C GLY A 104 -4.41 7.09 -1.33
N PHE A 105 -5.61 7.53 -0.92
CA PHE A 105 -6.83 7.61 -1.74
C PHE A 105 -7.58 6.28 -1.93
N ASP A 106 -7.40 5.34 -1.00
CA ASP A 106 -8.13 4.08 -0.95
C ASP A 106 -9.32 4.11 0.01
N GLU A 107 -10.28 3.22 -0.24
CA GLU A 107 -11.32 2.76 0.68
C GLU A 107 -12.20 3.82 1.38
N ALA A 108 -12.29 5.02 0.83
CA ALA A 108 -13.23 6.07 1.28
C ALA A 108 -14.69 5.74 0.87
N TRP A 109 -15.23 4.62 1.37
CA TRP A 109 -16.55 4.09 1.00
C TRP A 109 -17.72 4.89 1.58
N SER A 110 -17.49 5.66 2.63
CA SER A 110 -18.51 6.48 3.30
C SER A 110 -18.74 7.85 2.66
N ILE A 111 -17.97 8.20 1.62
CA ILE A 111 -18.01 9.51 0.96
C ILE A 111 -19.38 9.88 0.38
N GLY A 112 -19.73 11.17 0.51
CA GLY A 112 -20.91 11.76 -0.08
C GLY A 112 -22.16 11.57 0.77
N LYS A 113 -22.05 11.54 2.08
CA LYS A 113 -23.14 11.27 3.03
C LYS A 113 -23.49 12.44 3.93
N ASP A 114 -22.56 13.35 4.25
CA ASP A 114 -22.92 14.54 5.03
C ASP A 114 -23.61 15.62 4.19
N ASP A 115 -24.25 16.57 4.89
CA ASP A 115 -24.95 17.68 4.26
C ASP A 115 -24.04 18.56 3.41
N ARG A 116 -22.75 18.70 3.78
CA ARG A 116 -21.77 19.50 3.03
C ARG A 116 -21.50 18.90 1.67
N CYS A 117 -21.17 17.61 1.63
CA CYS A 117 -20.97 16.86 0.40
C CYS A 117 -22.26 16.72 -0.40
N GLN A 118 -23.41 16.50 0.23
CA GLN A 118 -24.70 16.45 -0.46
C GLN A 118 -25.05 17.79 -1.13
N ASN A 119 -24.79 18.91 -0.45
CA ASN A 119 -24.96 20.24 -1.03
C ASN A 119 -24.01 20.44 -2.23
N ARG A 120 -22.72 20.12 -2.08
CA ARG A 120 -21.74 20.27 -3.17
C ARG A 120 -22.02 19.35 -4.35
N LEU A 121 -22.50 18.12 -4.08
CA LEU A 121 -22.95 17.19 -5.13
C LEU A 121 -24.07 17.81 -5.96
N LYS A 122 -25.05 18.44 -5.30
CA LYS A 122 -26.18 19.09 -5.96
C LYS A 122 -25.76 20.35 -6.74
N THR A 123 -24.93 21.21 -6.15
CA THR A 123 -24.62 22.53 -6.74
C THR A 123 -23.53 22.47 -7.80
N ASP A 124 -22.50 21.65 -7.59
CA ASP A 124 -21.26 21.72 -8.39
C ASP A 124 -21.09 20.50 -9.30
N PHE A 125 -21.64 19.34 -8.92
CA PHE A 125 -21.30 18.07 -9.55
C PHE A 125 -22.48 17.32 -10.17
N GLY A 126 -23.68 17.90 -10.19
CA GLY A 126 -24.87 17.27 -10.78
C GLY A 126 -25.14 15.88 -10.21
N TYR A 127 -24.94 15.71 -8.91
CA TYR A 127 -25.05 14.45 -8.16
C TYR A 127 -24.04 13.35 -8.54
N SER A 128 -22.96 13.67 -9.26
CA SER A 128 -21.90 12.68 -9.55
C SER A 128 -20.91 12.54 -8.39
N LEU A 129 -20.93 11.37 -7.76
CA LEU A 129 -19.97 11.02 -6.72
C LEU A 129 -18.55 10.88 -7.28
N GLU A 130 -18.41 10.44 -8.52
CA GLU A 130 -17.12 10.34 -9.22
C GLU A 130 -16.49 11.71 -9.36
N ARG A 131 -17.26 12.74 -9.74
CA ARG A 131 -16.76 14.12 -9.80
C ARG A 131 -16.28 14.64 -8.45
N LEU A 132 -16.99 14.34 -7.35
CA LEU A 132 -16.57 14.71 -6.00
C LEU A 132 -15.22 14.05 -5.64
N LYS A 133 -15.08 12.75 -5.88
CA LYS A 133 -13.84 11.97 -5.65
C LYS A 133 -12.68 12.50 -6.50
N LEU A 134 -12.91 12.76 -7.78
CA LEU A 134 -11.90 13.27 -8.71
C LEU A 134 -11.50 14.72 -8.38
N SER A 135 -12.43 15.54 -7.94
CA SER A 135 -12.14 16.91 -7.48
C SER A 135 -11.20 16.89 -6.28
N HIS A 136 -11.45 16.02 -5.30
CA HIS A 136 -10.56 15.82 -4.16
C HIS A 136 -9.18 15.35 -4.59
N LEU A 137 -9.11 14.23 -5.32
CA LEU A 137 -7.85 13.64 -5.79
C LEU A 137 -7.02 14.65 -6.61
N SER A 138 -7.65 15.35 -7.56
CA SER A 138 -6.99 16.35 -8.40
C SER A 138 -6.44 17.49 -7.54
N THR A 139 -7.21 17.99 -6.56
CA THR A 139 -6.76 19.07 -5.67
C THR A 139 -5.53 18.66 -4.87
N VAL A 140 -5.55 17.48 -4.25
CA VAL A 140 -4.44 16.98 -3.44
C VAL A 140 -3.21 16.67 -4.31
N ALA A 141 -3.40 16.00 -5.45
CA ALA A 141 -2.30 15.64 -6.34
C ALA A 141 -1.63 16.86 -6.98
N ARG A 142 -2.41 17.90 -7.34
CA ARG A 142 -1.88 19.18 -7.84
C ARG A 142 -1.09 19.90 -6.76
N PHE A 143 -1.56 19.91 -5.52
CA PHE A 143 -0.77 20.49 -4.43
C PHE A 143 0.56 19.76 -4.24
N ALA A 144 0.55 18.42 -4.22
CA ALA A 144 1.77 17.62 -4.12
C ALA A 144 2.75 17.87 -5.29
N LYS A 145 2.24 17.95 -6.52
CA LYS A 145 3.07 18.13 -7.71
C LYS A 145 3.53 19.56 -7.92
N ASP A 146 2.58 20.50 -7.99
CA ASP A 146 2.82 21.87 -8.44
C ASP A 146 3.35 22.77 -7.30
N VAL A 147 2.94 22.51 -6.05
CA VAL A 147 3.33 23.33 -4.89
C VAL A 147 4.50 22.71 -4.13
N LEU A 148 4.44 21.41 -3.84
CA LEU A 148 5.50 20.71 -3.09
C LEU A 148 6.64 20.20 -3.98
N GLY A 149 6.45 20.18 -5.30
CA GLY A 149 7.50 19.86 -6.28
C GLY A 149 7.76 18.35 -6.46
N TYR A 150 6.85 17.48 -6.01
CA TYR A 150 6.99 16.04 -6.28
C TYR A 150 6.89 15.75 -7.78
N LYS A 151 7.80 14.94 -8.30
CA LYS A 151 7.79 14.54 -9.72
C LYS A 151 6.72 13.51 -10.01
N THR A 152 6.58 12.55 -9.10
CA THR A 152 5.62 11.45 -9.19
C THR A 152 4.74 11.47 -7.96
N VAL A 153 3.42 11.50 -8.17
CA VAL A 153 2.43 11.34 -7.10
C VAL A 153 1.72 10.02 -7.36
N MET A 154 1.75 9.12 -6.38
CA MET A 154 1.09 7.82 -6.44
C MET A 154 -0.22 7.87 -5.65
N ALA A 155 -1.22 7.13 -6.10
CA ALA A 155 -2.49 6.96 -5.40
C ALA A 155 -3.02 5.57 -5.68
N TYR A 156 -3.72 4.98 -4.72
CA TYR A 156 -4.41 3.72 -4.92
C TYR A 156 -5.58 3.89 -5.91
N ASP A 157 -5.85 2.84 -6.69
CA ASP A 157 -6.71 2.92 -7.87
C ASP A 157 -8.18 2.51 -7.61
N ASP A 158 -8.48 1.90 -6.47
CA ASP A 158 -9.74 1.19 -6.18
C ASP A 158 -10.97 2.09 -6.37
N LEU A 159 -10.88 3.35 -5.95
CA LEU A 159 -11.95 4.34 -6.13
C LEU A 159 -12.09 4.84 -7.58
N LEU A 160 -11.11 4.58 -8.45
CA LEU A 160 -11.07 5.01 -9.86
C LEU A 160 -11.55 3.93 -10.83
N ARG A 161 -11.57 2.65 -10.44
CA ARG A 161 -11.72 1.50 -11.35
C ARG A 161 -12.94 1.57 -12.27
N LYS A 162 -14.06 2.11 -11.79
CA LYS A 162 -15.32 2.19 -12.56
C LYS A 162 -15.56 3.55 -13.23
N ILE A 163 -14.68 4.54 -13.01
CA ILE A 163 -14.85 5.88 -13.55
C ILE A 163 -14.61 5.87 -15.07
N PRO A 164 -15.48 6.49 -15.87
CA PRO A 164 -15.33 6.54 -17.32
C PRO A 164 -14.18 7.47 -17.74
N THR A 165 -13.55 7.17 -18.88
CA THR A 165 -12.37 7.88 -19.40
C THR A 165 -12.59 9.39 -19.53
N ASN A 166 -13.78 9.84 -19.96
CA ASN A 166 -14.05 11.27 -20.12
C ASN A 166 -13.94 12.04 -18.80
N LEU A 167 -14.43 11.48 -17.68
CA LEU A 167 -14.29 12.12 -16.38
C LEU A 167 -12.84 12.10 -15.88
N LEU A 168 -12.12 10.99 -16.06
CA LEU A 168 -10.70 10.93 -15.71
C LEU A 168 -9.87 11.97 -16.47
N THR A 169 -10.16 12.17 -17.75
CA THR A 169 -9.51 13.18 -18.60
C THR A 169 -9.94 14.60 -18.21
N GLU A 170 -11.22 14.83 -17.91
CA GLU A 170 -11.74 16.14 -17.50
C GLU A 170 -10.97 16.71 -16.29
N TYR A 171 -10.70 15.87 -15.28
CA TYR A 171 -9.94 16.26 -14.09
C TYR A 171 -8.42 16.14 -14.27
N GLN A 172 -7.96 15.83 -15.48
CA GLN A 172 -6.55 15.69 -15.86
C GLN A 172 -5.77 14.71 -14.97
N ILE A 173 -6.44 13.71 -14.39
CA ILE A 173 -5.87 12.85 -13.35
C ILE A 173 -4.62 12.10 -13.85
N GLY A 174 -4.60 11.70 -15.12
CA GLY A 174 -3.44 11.06 -15.75
C GLY A 174 -2.18 11.92 -15.85
N GLN A 175 -2.28 13.24 -15.71
CA GLN A 175 -1.13 14.15 -15.68
C GLN A 175 -0.54 14.28 -14.26
N TYR A 176 -1.35 14.07 -13.23
CA TYR A 176 -0.97 14.33 -11.85
C TYR A 176 -0.64 13.08 -11.06
N ILE A 177 -1.27 11.94 -11.33
CA ILE A 177 -1.03 10.71 -10.58
C ILE A 177 -0.50 9.56 -11.43
N THR A 178 0.20 8.64 -10.75
CA THR A 178 0.49 7.28 -11.21
C THR A 178 -0.32 6.31 -10.34
N PRO A 179 -1.34 5.63 -10.87
CA PRO A 179 -2.17 4.75 -10.05
C PRO A 179 -1.42 3.48 -9.65
N VAL A 180 -1.60 3.08 -8.40
CA VAL A 180 -1.13 1.81 -7.83
C VAL A 180 -2.31 0.83 -7.85
N ILE A 181 -2.26 -0.11 -8.79
CA ILE A 181 -3.29 -1.11 -9.05
C ILE A 181 -3.11 -2.29 -8.11
N TRP A 182 -3.81 -2.27 -6.98
CA TRP A 182 -3.60 -3.21 -5.89
C TRP A 182 -4.69 -4.28 -5.79
N ASN A 183 -4.29 -5.51 -5.49
CA ASN A 183 -5.20 -6.62 -5.19
C ASN A 183 -4.46 -7.78 -4.53
N TYR A 184 -5.07 -8.37 -3.49
CA TYR A 184 -4.48 -9.44 -2.66
C TYR A 184 -5.18 -10.81 -2.84
N ASP A 185 -6.02 -10.95 -3.87
CA ASP A 185 -6.58 -12.24 -4.28
C ASP A 185 -5.44 -13.17 -4.78
N LEU A 186 -5.57 -14.49 -4.60
CA LEU A 186 -4.53 -15.45 -5.04
C LEU A 186 -4.28 -15.38 -6.55
N ASP A 187 -5.33 -15.14 -7.33
CA ASP A 187 -5.26 -14.97 -8.78
C ASP A 187 -5.93 -13.67 -9.20
N VAL A 188 -5.12 -12.61 -9.35
CA VAL A 188 -5.62 -11.30 -9.76
C VAL A 188 -6.05 -11.25 -11.23
N SER A 189 -5.62 -12.22 -12.06
CA SER A 189 -5.99 -12.27 -13.48
C SER A 189 -7.46 -12.61 -13.71
N ASN A 190 -8.07 -13.31 -12.75
CA ASN A 190 -9.47 -13.69 -12.73
C ASN A 190 -10.27 -12.98 -11.61
N SER A 191 -9.72 -11.93 -11.00
CA SER A 191 -10.39 -11.23 -9.90
C SER A 191 -11.54 -10.34 -10.39
N ASN A 192 -12.68 -10.43 -9.72
CA ASN A 192 -13.82 -9.54 -9.93
C ASN A 192 -13.56 -8.09 -9.47
N LYS A 193 -12.44 -7.83 -8.79
CA LYS A 193 -12.05 -6.48 -8.34
C LYS A 193 -11.52 -5.61 -9.47
N PHE A 194 -11.12 -6.20 -10.60
CA PHE A 194 -10.72 -5.48 -11.81
C PHE A 194 -11.86 -5.54 -12.85
N PRO A 195 -12.72 -4.51 -12.94
CA PRO A 195 -13.88 -4.55 -13.82
C PRO A 195 -13.50 -4.57 -15.30
N ASN A 196 -14.37 -5.17 -16.12
CA ASN A 196 -14.20 -5.19 -17.58
C ASN A 196 -13.96 -3.78 -18.16
N GLY A 197 -13.03 -3.70 -19.11
CA GLY A 197 -12.66 -2.43 -19.73
C GLY A 197 -11.75 -1.53 -18.89
N MET A 198 -11.37 -1.92 -17.66
CA MET A 198 -10.57 -1.07 -16.77
C MET A 198 -9.20 -0.71 -17.37
N PHE A 199 -8.44 -1.70 -17.82
CA PHE A 199 -7.11 -1.46 -18.38
C PHE A 199 -7.18 -0.68 -19.70
N GLU A 200 -8.22 -0.88 -20.51
CA GLU A 200 -8.50 -0.12 -21.72
C GLU A 200 -8.83 1.36 -21.42
N ARG A 201 -9.54 1.63 -20.32
CA ARG A 201 -9.76 3.01 -19.86
C ARG A 201 -8.46 3.61 -19.33
N TYR A 202 -7.72 2.85 -18.52
CA TYR A 202 -6.51 3.35 -17.87
C TYR A 202 -5.41 3.67 -18.87
N THR A 203 -5.18 2.84 -19.88
CA THR A 203 -4.17 3.07 -20.93
C THR A 203 -4.43 4.31 -21.79
N LYS A 204 -5.68 4.80 -21.84
CA LYS A 204 -6.06 6.06 -22.50
C LYS A 204 -5.77 7.30 -21.65
N VAL A 205 -5.62 7.14 -20.34
CA VAL A 205 -5.52 8.25 -19.37
C VAL A 205 -4.12 8.33 -18.78
N PHE A 206 -3.60 7.20 -18.29
CA PHE A 206 -2.40 7.13 -17.49
C PHE A 206 -1.19 6.77 -18.35
N PRO A 207 -0.12 7.58 -18.32
CA PRO A 207 1.11 7.26 -19.02
C PRO A 207 1.80 6.04 -18.41
N ASN A 208 1.80 5.94 -17.08
CA ASN A 208 2.43 4.88 -16.31
C ASN A 208 1.44 4.30 -15.29
N LEU A 209 1.61 3.01 -15.01
CA LEU A 209 0.88 2.26 -14.00
C LEU A 209 1.88 1.52 -13.10
N ILE A 210 1.46 1.20 -11.89
CA ILE A 210 2.22 0.39 -10.94
C ILE A 210 1.31 -0.70 -10.40
N PHE A 211 1.82 -1.91 -10.24
CA PHE A 211 1.08 -2.96 -9.55
C PHE A 211 1.29 -2.89 -8.03
N GLY A 212 0.29 -3.27 -7.26
CA GLY A 212 0.34 -3.39 -5.80
C GLY A 212 0.06 -4.83 -5.36
N SER A 213 1.13 -5.58 -5.09
CA SER A 213 1.06 -6.91 -4.47
C SER A 213 1.47 -6.79 -2.99
N VAL A 214 1.63 -7.92 -2.31
CA VAL A 214 1.79 -8.01 -0.86
C VAL A 214 2.80 -9.11 -0.51
N PHE A 215 3.54 -8.91 0.58
CA PHE A 215 4.41 -9.93 1.17
C PHE A 215 4.01 -10.31 2.62
N LYS A 216 3.09 -9.55 3.24
CA LYS A 216 2.47 -9.83 4.54
C LYS A 216 1.27 -8.90 4.82
N GLY A 217 0.42 -9.25 5.77
CA GLY A 217 -0.57 -8.36 6.37
C GLY A 217 -1.90 -8.27 5.61
N ALA A 218 -2.21 -9.21 4.72
CA ALA A 218 -3.39 -9.12 3.84
C ALA A 218 -4.21 -10.41 3.74
N GLU A 219 -4.04 -11.32 4.69
CA GLU A 219 -4.90 -12.50 4.83
C GLU A 219 -6.06 -12.21 5.79
N ASN A 220 -5.80 -12.11 7.10
CA ASN A 220 -6.80 -11.71 8.11
C ASN A 220 -6.20 -10.73 9.12
N GLY A 221 -7.06 -9.92 9.75
CA GLY A 221 -6.64 -8.87 10.69
C GLY A 221 -6.08 -9.36 12.03
N ASN A 222 -6.18 -10.66 12.31
CA ASN A 222 -5.65 -11.30 13.51
C ASN A 222 -4.59 -12.36 13.20
N GLU A 223 -4.08 -12.42 11.96
CA GLU A 223 -2.99 -13.34 11.64
C GLU A 223 -1.73 -12.94 12.39
N THR A 224 -1.19 -13.90 13.14
CA THR A 224 0.05 -13.73 13.87
C THR A 224 1.26 -14.25 13.10
N PHE A 225 1.07 -14.90 11.95
CA PHE A 225 2.19 -15.53 11.25
C PHE A 225 1.99 -15.53 9.74
N VAL A 226 3.08 -15.29 9.02
CA VAL A 226 3.06 -15.10 7.56
C VAL A 226 2.73 -16.39 6.79
N ASN A 227 1.89 -16.25 5.76
CA ASN A 227 1.61 -17.30 4.78
C ASN A 227 2.36 -17.04 3.46
N ILE A 228 3.61 -17.51 3.38
CA ILE A 228 4.53 -17.19 2.29
C ILE A 228 4.00 -17.71 0.94
N ASP A 229 3.46 -18.93 0.91
CA ASP A 229 2.94 -19.51 -0.33
C ASP A 229 1.76 -18.72 -0.89
N ARG A 230 0.88 -18.20 -0.02
CA ARG A 230 -0.22 -17.32 -0.40
C ARG A 230 0.28 -16.03 -1.03
N TYR A 231 1.19 -15.32 -0.36
CA TYR A 231 1.68 -14.02 -0.83
C TYR A 231 2.51 -14.16 -2.10
N PHE A 232 3.34 -15.19 -2.18
CA PHE A 232 4.09 -15.49 -3.40
C PHE A 232 3.17 -15.87 -4.56
N THR A 233 2.05 -16.56 -4.29
CA THR A 233 1.02 -16.87 -5.31
C THR A 233 0.34 -15.59 -5.81
N ASN A 234 -0.08 -14.70 -4.92
CA ASN A 234 -0.62 -13.39 -5.31
C ASN A 234 0.39 -12.60 -6.17
N PHE A 235 1.65 -12.53 -5.74
CA PHE A 235 2.71 -11.83 -6.46
C PHE A 235 2.91 -12.37 -7.88
N LYS A 236 3.02 -13.70 -8.05
CA LYS A 236 3.12 -14.33 -9.38
C LYS A 236 1.91 -14.06 -10.26
N SER A 237 0.72 -13.94 -9.67
CA SER A 237 -0.50 -13.68 -10.46
C SER A 237 -0.48 -12.31 -11.15
N PHE A 238 0.26 -11.32 -10.65
CA PHE A 238 0.47 -10.05 -11.36
C PHE A 238 1.33 -10.19 -12.61
N PHE A 239 2.31 -11.10 -12.61
CA PHE A 239 3.08 -11.42 -13.83
C PHE A 239 2.19 -12.12 -14.86
N ASN A 240 1.36 -13.06 -14.42
CA ASN A 240 0.37 -13.71 -15.30
C ASN A 240 -0.62 -12.69 -15.88
N LEU A 241 -1.14 -11.77 -15.06
CA LEU A 241 -2.00 -10.68 -15.52
C LEU A 241 -1.30 -9.81 -16.57
N TYR A 242 -0.03 -9.47 -16.35
CA TYR A 242 0.77 -8.71 -17.32
C TYR A 242 0.89 -9.44 -18.65
N GLU A 243 1.18 -10.74 -18.64
CA GLU A 243 1.29 -11.57 -19.85
C GLU A 243 -0.05 -11.66 -20.60
N ILE A 244 -1.15 -11.92 -19.89
CA ILE A 244 -2.51 -12.01 -20.47
C ILE A 244 -2.94 -10.67 -21.10
N LYS A 245 -2.54 -9.54 -20.51
CA LYS A 245 -2.92 -8.19 -20.93
C LYS A 245 -1.78 -7.43 -21.60
N ASN A 246 -0.80 -8.15 -22.18
CA ASN A 246 0.41 -7.53 -22.73
C ASN A 246 0.07 -6.45 -23.78
N ASP A 247 -0.91 -6.69 -24.63
CA ASP A 247 -1.37 -5.75 -25.66
C ASP A 247 -1.85 -4.39 -25.11
N LYS A 248 -2.18 -4.32 -23.82
CA LYS A 248 -2.58 -3.10 -23.12
C LYS A 248 -1.49 -2.57 -22.20
N LEU A 249 -0.75 -3.46 -21.53
CA LEU A 249 0.13 -3.11 -20.42
C LEU A 249 1.60 -2.96 -20.81
N GLU A 250 1.99 -3.45 -21.99
CA GLU A 250 3.36 -3.35 -22.48
C GLU A 250 3.84 -1.89 -22.52
N GLY A 251 4.99 -1.63 -21.90
CA GLY A 251 5.56 -0.28 -21.77
C GLY A 251 4.82 0.67 -20.83
N ARG A 252 3.76 0.22 -20.14
CA ARG A 252 2.98 1.03 -19.19
C ARG A 252 3.25 0.70 -17.74
N ILE A 253 3.60 -0.55 -17.42
CA ILE A 253 3.93 -0.95 -16.05
C ILE A 253 5.35 -0.49 -15.73
N SER A 254 5.47 0.43 -14.78
CA SER A 254 6.74 1.02 -14.34
C SER A 254 7.36 0.32 -13.13
N GLY A 255 6.61 -0.56 -12.46
CA GLY A 255 7.09 -1.33 -11.32
C GLY A 255 5.96 -2.03 -10.57
N ILE A 256 6.34 -2.64 -9.46
CA ILE A 256 5.43 -3.29 -8.50
C ILE A 256 5.81 -2.88 -7.08
N VAL A 257 4.81 -2.57 -6.28
CA VAL A 257 4.92 -2.33 -4.84
C VAL A 257 4.56 -3.63 -4.13
N LEU A 258 5.42 -4.07 -3.22
CA LEU A 258 5.12 -5.16 -2.27
C LEU A 258 4.71 -4.51 -0.95
N THR A 259 3.43 -4.54 -0.64
CA THR A 259 2.89 -4.00 0.61
C THR A 259 3.13 -4.98 1.76
N GLY A 260 3.28 -4.44 2.96
CA GLY A 260 3.52 -5.21 4.17
C GLY A 260 2.73 -4.62 5.32
N TRP A 261 1.40 -4.72 5.25
CA TRP A 261 0.48 -4.09 6.20
C TRP A 261 0.69 -4.62 7.60
N GLN A 262 0.47 -3.76 8.59
CA GLN A 262 0.64 -4.10 10.01
C GLN A 262 -0.70 -4.17 10.75
N ARG A 263 -1.78 -3.66 10.16
CA ARG A 263 -3.13 -3.63 10.70
C ARG A 263 -4.12 -3.36 9.57
N PHE A 264 -5.36 -3.79 9.73
CA PHE A 264 -6.43 -3.55 8.75
C PHE A 264 -7.13 -2.21 9.00
N TRP A 265 -7.19 -1.80 10.27
CA TRP A 265 -7.75 -0.53 10.69
C TRP A 265 -6.87 0.06 11.78
N HIS A 266 -6.86 1.39 11.89
CA HIS A 266 -6.03 2.09 12.88
C HIS A 266 -6.21 1.56 14.32
N GLY A 267 -7.44 1.20 14.69
CA GLY A 267 -7.78 0.72 16.03
C GLY A 267 -7.66 -0.79 16.24
N THR A 268 -7.21 -1.57 15.26
CA THR A 268 -7.05 -3.03 15.42
C THR A 268 -5.65 -3.39 15.92
N ASP A 269 -5.54 -4.62 16.43
CA ASP A 269 -4.26 -5.23 16.78
C ASP A 269 -3.33 -5.33 15.57
N LEU A 270 -2.04 -5.49 15.85
CA LEU A 270 -1.05 -5.74 14.81
C LEU A 270 -1.18 -7.15 14.25
N CYS A 271 -1.02 -7.29 12.93
CA CYS A 271 -0.92 -8.57 12.25
C CYS A 271 0.44 -8.69 11.54
N GLU A 272 0.94 -9.94 11.49
CA GLU A 272 2.14 -10.37 10.74
C GLU A 272 3.29 -9.35 10.78
N ILE A 273 4.07 -9.29 11.85
CA ILE A 273 5.07 -8.24 12.03
C ILE A 273 6.22 -8.34 11.02
N LEU A 274 6.99 -7.26 10.84
CA LEU A 274 8.05 -7.22 9.82
C LEU A 274 9.05 -8.39 9.88
N PRO A 275 9.57 -8.82 11.06
CA PRO A 275 10.44 -9.98 11.15
C PRO A 275 9.87 -11.26 10.53
N GLU A 276 8.57 -11.49 10.71
CA GLU A 276 7.85 -12.64 10.13
C GLU A 276 7.76 -12.55 8.62
N GLY A 277 7.53 -11.36 8.07
CA GLY A 277 7.42 -11.16 6.63
C GLY A 277 8.75 -11.22 5.86
N ILE A 278 9.92 -11.21 6.52
CA ILE A 278 11.22 -11.16 5.82
C ILE A 278 11.43 -12.34 4.87
N PRO A 279 11.17 -13.61 5.24
CA PRO A 279 11.30 -14.71 4.30
C PRO A 279 10.35 -14.62 3.11
N SER A 280 9.13 -14.08 3.28
CA SER A 280 8.24 -13.79 2.15
C SER A 280 8.89 -12.76 1.25
N LEU A 281 9.23 -11.57 1.78
CA LEU A 281 9.82 -10.47 1.01
C LEU A 281 11.05 -10.90 0.19
N VAL A 282 11.92 -11.72 0.79
CA VAL A 282 13.10 -12.27 0.11
C VAL A 282 12.71 -13.23 -1.02
N THR A 283 11.65 -14.03 -0.84
CA THR A 283 11.09 -14.91 -1.87
C THR A 283 10.62 -14.10 -3.09
N GLU A 284 9.82 -13.05 -2.91
CA GLU A 284 9.38 -12.21 -4.04
C GLU A 284 10.55 -11.46 -4.69
N ALA A 285 11.50 -10.94 -3.90
CA ALA A 285 12.68 -10.25 -4.41
C ALA A 285 13.58 -11.16 -5.26
N ILE A 286 13.81 -12.40 -4.82
CA ILE A 286 14.58 -13.40 -5.58
C ILE A 286 13.88 -13.71 -6.90
N TYR A 287 12.57 -13.95 -6.88
CA TYR A 287 11.81 -14.24 -8.10
C TYR A 287 11.88 -13.07 -9.09
N MET A 288 11.78 -11.83 -8.60
CA MET A 288 11.85 -10.63 -9.43
C MET A 288 13.22 -10.47 -10.10
N ASN A 289 14.30 -10.70 -9.35
CA ASN A 289 15.67 -10.46 -9.81
C ASN A 289 16.26 -11.64 -10.62
N ASN A 290 15.57 -12.77 -10.71
CA ASN A 290 16.06 -13.97 -11.40
C ASN A 290 15.01 -14.53 -12.39
N PRO A 291 14.88 -13.94 -13.58
CA PRO A 291 13.92 -14.40 -14.60
C PRO A 291 14.06 -15.89 -14.96
N GLY A 292 15.28 -16.44 -14.89
CA GLY A 292 15.54 -17.87 -15.13
C GLY A 292 14.91 -18.82 -14.11
N LEU A 293 14.54 -18.33 -12.91
CA LEU A 293 13.87 -19.13 -11.88
C LEU A 293 12.35 -19.18 -12.07
N ARG A 294 11.78 -18.45 -13.04
CA ARG A 294 10.32 -18.41 -13.22
C ARG A 294 9.72 -19.75 -13.63
N THR A 295 10.51 -20.62 -14.28
CA THR A 295 10.11 -21.96 -14.71
C THR A 295 10.63 -23.06 -13.78
N ASP A 296 11.49 -22.71 -12.82
CA ASP A 296 12.06 -23.64 -11.84
C ASP A 296 11.18 -23.69 -10.59
N ARG A 297 10.53 -24.84 -10.39
CA ARG A 297 9.61 -25.05 -9.27
C ARG A 297 10.29 -24.98 -7.90
N ASN A 298 11.58 -25.32 -7.80
CA ASN A 298 12.28 -25.41 -6.52
C ASN A 298 13.41 -24.36 -6.37
N GLY A 299 13.94 -23.85 -7.48
CA GLY A 299 15.11 -22.97 -7.47
C GLY A 299 14.92 -21.66 -6.68
N VAL A 300 13.69 -21.14 -6.61
CA VAL A 300 13.39 -19.99 -5.74
C VAL A 300 13.64 -20.35 -4.28
N ALA A 301 13.05 -21.45 -3.79
CA ALA A 301 13.21 -21.88 -2.40
C ALA A 301 14.66 -22.21 -2.05
N GLU A 302 15.39 -22.87 -2.96
CA GLU A 302 16.82 -23.16 -2.76
C GLU A 302 17.65 -21.88 -2.62
N LYS A 303 17.37 -20.87 -3.47
CA LYS A 303 18.05 -19.58 -3.40
C LYS A 303 17.68 -18.79 -2.15
N VAL A 304 16.41 -18.84 -1.72
CA VAL A 304 15.97 -18.24 -0.45
C VAL A 304 16.75 -18.85 0.70
N PHE A 305 16.85 -20.18 0.76
CA PHE A 305 17.58 -20.84 1.85
C PHE A 305 19.08 -20.53 1.86
N GLU A 306 19.69 -20.37 0.68
CA GLU A 306 21.08 -19.92 0.56
C GLU A 306 21.26 -18.50 1.10
N ILE A 307 20.43 -17.55 0.67
CA ILE A 307 20.52 -16.13 1.05
C ILE A 307 20.24 -15.94 2.55
N LEU A 308 19.23 -16.63 3.07
CA LEU A 308 18.89 -16.63 4.50
C LEU A 308 19.81 -17.54 5.32
N LYS A 309 20.79 -18.22 4.71
CA LYS A 309 21.76 -19.11 5.38
C LYS A 309 21.11 -20.14 6.31
N CYS A 310 20.09 -20.82 5.79
CA CYS A 310 19.33 -21.82 6.53
C CYS A 310 20.17 -23.05 6.90
N LYS A 311 20.13 -23.45 8.17
CA LYS A 311 20.89 -24.61 8.68
C LYS A 311 20.30 -25.96 8.25
N THR A 312 19.00 -26.00 8.00
CA THR A 312 18.29 -27.19 7.52
C THR A 312 17.82 -26.98 6.08
N LYS A 313 17.78 -28.06 5.31
CA LYS A 313 17.21 -28.08 3.94
C LYS A 313 15.82 -28.69 3.98
N ILE A 314 15.03 -28.44 2.92
CA ILE A 314 13.63 -28.86 2.70
C ILE A 314 13.24 -30.06 3.59
N LEU A 315 12.35 -29.80 4.54
CA LEU A 315 11.83 -30.84 5.42
C LEU A 315 11.04 -31.83 4.55
N LYS A 316 11.47 -33.10 4.56
CA LYS A 316 10.77 -34.14 3.81
C LYS A 316 9.48 -34.52 4.52
N PRO A 317 8.41 -34.86 3.78
CA PRO A 317 7.25 -35.51 4.37
C PRO A 317 7.68 -36.72 5.20
N THR A 318 7.17 -36.81 6.42
CA THR A 318 7.49 -37.90 7.36
C THR A 318 6.23 -38.71 7.59
N GLU A 319 6.29 -40.03 7.39
CA GLU A 319 5.15 -40.90 7.72
C GLU A 319 5.08 -41.12 9.23
N PHE A 320 3.89 -40.92 9.79
CA PHE A 320 3.59 -41.15 11.20
C PHE A 320 2.23 -41.85 11.31
N TYR A 321 2.20 -43.07 11.85
CA TYR A 321 0.98 -43.89 12.02
C TYR A 321 0.01 -43.84 10.81
N ASN A 322 0.48 -44.23 9.62
CA ASN A 322 -0.28 -44.22 8.35
C ASN A 322 -0.81 -42.83 7.90
N SER A 323 -0.26 -41.74 8.47
CA SER A 323 -0.52 -40.36 8.04
C SER A 323 0.77 -39.72 7.56
N LEU A 324 0.70 -38.97 6.45
CA LEU A 324 1.84 -38.23 5.93
C LEU A 324 1.88 -36.85 6.61
N TYR A 325 2.86 -36.63 7.51
CA TYR A 325 3.14 -35.31 8.04
C TYR A 325 3.97 -34.53 7.02
N ILE A 326 3.39 -33.49 6.44
CA ILE A 326 4.11 -32.55 5.56
C ILE A 326 4.46 -31.32 6.41
N PRO A 327 5.72 -31.18 6.85
CA PRO A 327 6.15 -30.00 7.58
C PRO A 327 5.99 -28.76 6.71
N ARG A 328 5.39 -27.71 7.29
CA ARG A 328 5.29 -26.39 6.67
C ARG A 328 6.68 -25.84 6.37
N THR A 329 6.89 -25.30 5.17
CA THR A 329 8.18 -24.73 4.74
C THR A 329 8.59 -23.57 5.64
N GLU A 330 7.63 -22.83 6.17
CA GLU A 330 7.79 -21.77 7.15
C GLU A 330 8.44 -22.27 8.45
N GLY A 331 8.25 -23.57 8.73
CA GLY A 331 9.03 -24.42 9.63
C GLY A 331 10.53 -24.11 9.67
N ILE A 332 11.10 -23.99 8.48
CA ILE A 332 12.53 -23.99 8.24
C ILE A 332 13.14 -22.62 8.58
N TYR A 333 12.40 -21.54 8.36
CA TYR A 333 12.92 -20.18 8.50
C TYR A 333 13.35 -19.82 9.92
N ALA A 334 12.77 -20.46 10.94
CA ALA A 334 13.22 -20.34 12.33
C ALA A 334 14.67 -20.84 12.57
N TYR A 335 15.23 -21.62 11.64
CA TYR A 335 16.61 -22.14 11.72
C TYR A 335 17.55 -21.45 10.72
N CYS A 336 17.15 -20.30 10.18
CA CYS A 336 17.95 -19.48 9.28
C CYS A 336 18.64 -18.35 10.01
N ASN A 337 19.29 -17.44 9.27
CA ASN A 337 20.01 -16.29 9.80
C ASN A 337 19.64 -15.03 9.03
N PHE A 338 18.69 -14.27 9.59
CA PHE A 338 18.24 -12.99 9.08
C PHE A 338 17.84 -12.05 10.23
N PRO A 339 17.81 -10.72 10.00
CA PRO A 339 17.38 -9.77 11.03
C PRO A 339 15.99 -10.08 11.57
N GLY A 340 15.85 -10.28 12.88
CA GLY A 340 14.56 -10.61 13.50
C GLY A 340 14.20 -12.10 13.53
N VAL A 341 15.13 -13.00 13.19
CA VAL A 341 14.90 -14.46 13.29
C VAL A 341 14.50 -14.92 14.70
N ASP A 342 14.99 -14.28 15.76
CA ASP A 342 14.60 -14.61 17.12
C ASP A 342 13.10 -14.35 17.35
N VAL A 343 12.59 -13.25 16.79
CA VAL A 343 11.17 -12.92 16.84
C VAL A 343 10.36 -13.90 15.97
N TYR A 344 10.84 -14.20 14.76
CA TYR A 344 10.24 -15.21 13.88
C TYR A 344 10.10 -16.56 14.60
N ALA A 345 11.13 -16.99 15.32
CA ALA A 345 11.15 -18.24 16.04
C ALA A 345 10.21 -18.24 17.26
N LEU A 346 10.01 -17.09 17.91
CA LEU A 346 9.10 -16.96 19.05
C LEU A 346 7.62 -17.01 18.64
N VAL A 347 7.24 -16.38 17.53
CA VAL A 347 5.83 -16.30 17.12
C VAL A 347 5.32 -17.57 16.45
N LYS A 348 6.25 -18.42 16.01
CA LYS A 348 5.96 -19.69 15.32
C LYS A 348 5.42 -20.80 16.23
N PHE A 349 5.38 -20.60 17.56
CA PHE A 349 5.03 -21.64 18.53
C PHE A 349 3.95 -21.20 19.52
#